data_AF-A0A0D3E9J7-F1
#
_entry.id   AF-A0A0D3E9J7-F1
#
_cell.length_a   1.000
_cell.length_b   1.000
_cell.length_c   1.000
_cell.angle_alpha   90.00
_cell.angle_beta   90.00
_cell.angle_gamma   90.00
#
_symmetry.space_group_name_H-M   'P 1'
#
loop_
_entity.id
_entity.type
_entity.pdbx_description
1 polymer ?
#
loop_
_entity_poly.entity_id
_entity_poly.type
_entity_poly.pdbx_seq_one_letter_code
_entity_poly.pdbx_strand_id
1 'polypeptide(L)'
;MFSVSRFDVTECNQNFMLSDSPLAIRFSDSTAMDEMTEPVNPIPEERFRFCNHSELLGLANTNTHLPDITGEICAIHILFSPWQYVYVTLSLFDSQSVAFRNKIERKVRL
;
A
#
# COMPACT_ATOMS: atom_id res chain seq x y z
N MET A 1 15.79 -13.53 -3.97
CA MET A 1 15.84 -12.30 -4.80
C MET A 1 16.03 -12.72 -6.25
N PHE A 2 15.65 -11.92 -7.25
CA PHE A 2 15.80 -12.30 -8.66
C PHE A 2 16.57 -11.25 -9.44
N SER A 3 17.44 -11.71 -10.35
CA SER A 3 17.93 -10.91 -11.46
C SER A 3 16.93 -11.03 -12.61
N VAL A 4 16.43 -9.91 -13.13
CA VAL A 4 15.46 -9.89 -14.23
C VAL A 4 16.11 -9.23 -15.44
N SER A 5 16.06 -9.88 -16.59
CA SER A 5 16.66 -9.37 -17.83
C SER A 5 15.78 -9.66 -19.05
N ARG A 6 16.08 -9.00 -20.19
CA ARG A 6 15.37 -9.16 -21.48
C ARG A 6 13.85 -8.88 -21.41
N PHE A 7 13.47 -8.00 -20.49
CA PHE A 7 12.12 -7.49 -20.36
C PHE A 7 11.90 -6.28 -21.29
N ASP A 8 10.64 -6.03 -21.61
CA ASP A 8 10.23 -4.80 -22.28
C ASP A 8 9.96 -3.69 -21.27
N VAL A 9 10.07 -2.44 -21.71
CA VAL A 9 9.65 -1.26 -20.94
C VAL A 9 8.47 -0.60 -21.64
N THR A 10 7.41 -0.32 -20.90
CA THR A 10 6.20 0.35 -21.40
C THR A 10 5.84 1.54 -20.52
N GLU A 11 4.92 2.38 -20.98
CA GLU A 11 4.35 3.45 -20.14
C GLU A 11 3.49 2.85 -19.01
N CYS A 12 3.54 3.48 -17.85
CA CYS A 12 2.70 3.09 -16.71
C CYS A 12 1.25 3.55 -16.92
N ASN A 13 0.29 2.74 -16.48
CA ASN A 13 -1.12 3.14 -16.48
C ASN A 13 -1.35 4.20 -15.40
N GLN A 14 -1.60 5.43 -15.83
CA GLN A 14 -1.79 6.58 -14.94
C GLN A 14 -3.05 6.49 -14.06
N ASN A 15 -3.99 5.59 -14.37
CA ASN A 15 -5.19 5.39 -13.56
C ASN A 15 -4.96 4.47 -12.35
N PHE A 16 -3.88 3.67 -12.35
CA PHE A 16 -3.61 2.65 -11.32
C PHE A 16 -2.13 2.65 -10.94
N MET A 17 -1.58 3.81 -10.59
CA MET A 17 -0.16 3.96 -10.31
C MET A 17 0.24 3.32 -8.97
N LEU A 18 0.81 2.12 -9.05
CA LEU A 18 1.41 1.41 -7.91
C LEU A 18 2.80 1.96 -7.54
N SER A 19 3.42 2.75 -8.41
CA SER A 19 4.71 3.39 -8.18
C SER A 19 4.76 4.76 -8.81
N ASP A 20 5.71 5.60 -8.40
CA ASP A 20 5.91 6.94 -8.97
C ASP A 20 6.67 6.90 -10.32
N SER A 21 7.04 5.71 -10.79
CA SER A 21 7.71 5.53 -12.07
C SER A 21 6.72 5.74 -13.23
N PRO A 22 7.06 6.59 -14.23
CA PRO A 22 6.25 6.72 -15.45
C PRO A 22 6.37 5.49 -16.36
N LEU A 23 7.29 4.57 -16.04
CA LEU A 23 7.58 3.36 -16.80
C LEU A 23 7.20 2.11 -16.00
N ALA A 24 6.73 1.10 -16.72
CA ALA A 24 6.45 -0.23 -16.21
C ALA A 24 7.30 -1.27 -16.96
N ILE A 25 7.67 -2.33 -16.25
CA ILE A 25 8.30 -3.50 -16.85
C ILE A 25 7.21 -4.43 -17.37
N ARG A 26 7.32 -4.87 -18.62
CA ARG A 26 6.42 -5.85 -19.23
C ARG A 26 7.18 -7.11 -19.58
N PHE A 27 6.72 -8.24 -19.06
CA PHE A 27 7.31 -9.53 -19.41
C PHE A 27 6.84 -9.99 -20.79
N SER A 28 7.73 -10.71 -21.43
CA SER A 28 7.57 -11.31 -22.75
C SER A 28 8.21 -12.69 -22.75
N ASP A 29 8.06 -13.43 -23.85
CA ASP A 29 8.64 -14.77 -24.01
C ASP A 29 10.19 -14.77 -23.92
N SER A 30 10.83 -13.61 -24.09
CA SER A 30 12.29 -13.47 -23.95
C SER A 30 12.75 -13.14 -22.54
N THR A 31 11.83 -12.78 -21.63
CA THR A 31 12.17 -12.35 -20.27
C THR A 31 12.81 -13.50 -19.49
N ALA A 32 13.97 -13.23 -18.88
CA ALA A 32 14.67 -14.18 -18.03
C ALA A 32 14.65 -13.70 -16.57
N MET A 33 14.42 -14.64 -15.66
CA MET A 33 14.44 -14.43 -14.21
C MET A 33 15.31 -15.49 -13.55
N ASP A 34 16.42 -15.06 -12.97
CA ASP A 34 17.38 -15.95 -12.33
C ASP A 34 17.37 -15.70 -10.81
N GLU A 35 17.20 -16.77 -10.04
CA GLU A 35 17.24 -16.68 -8.58
C GLU A 35 18.65 -16.33 -8.10
N MET A 36 18.73 -15.37 -7.17
CA MET A 36 19.97 -14.91 -6.57
C MET A 36 20.03 -15.35 -5.11
N THR A 37 21.11 -16.03 -4.75
CA THR A 37 21.40 -16.51 -3.39
C THR A 37 21.95 -15.40 -2.48
N GLU A 38 22.68 -14.44 -3.05
CA GLU A 38 23.21 -13.28 -2.32
C GLU A 38 22.89 -11.99 -3.06
N PRO A 39 22.30 -10.99 -2.39
CA PRO A 39 22.01 -9.72 -3.01
C PRO A 39 23.27 -8.86 -3.10
N VAL A 40 23.51 -8.24 -4.27
CA VAL A 40 24.65 -7.32 -4.48
C VAL A 40 24.56 -6.09 -3.56
N ASN A 41 23.33 -5.71 -3.17
CA ASN A 41 23.04 -4.68 -2.17
C ASN A 41 21.76 -5.05 -1.41
N PRO A 42 21.61 -4.66 -0.13
CA PRO A 42 20.36 -4.85 0.59
C PRO A 42 19.24 -4.04 -0.08
N ILE A 43 18.20 -4.74 -0.55
CA ILE A 43 16.99 -4.12 -1.09
C ILE A 43 15.98 -4.02 0.06
N PRO A 44 15.32 -2.86 0.26
CA PRO A 44 14.23 -2.74 1.22
C PRO A 44 13.12 -3.74 0.90
N GLU A 45 12.67 -4.50 1.90
CA GLU A 45 11.55 -5.44 1.75
C GLU A 45 10.24 -4.71 1.46
N GLU A 46 10.06 -3.53 2.05
CA GLU A 46 8.87 -2.70 1.93
C GLU A 46 9.26 -1.28 1.51
N ARG A 47 8.42 -0.66 0.67
CA ARG A 47 8.54 0.75 0.26
C ARG A 47 7.20 1.44 0.47
N PHE A 48 7.04 2.07 1.63
CA PHE A 48 5.84 2.83 1.97
C PHE A 48 5.90 4.25 1.40
N ARG A 49 4.78 4.71 0.87
CA ARG A 49 4.52 6.08 0.42
C ARG A 49 3.48 6.71 1.33
N PHE A 50 3.89 7.03 2.56
CA PHE A 50 3.00 7.67 3.52
C PHE A 50 2.63 9.08 3.07
N CYS A 51 1.33 9.38 3.13
CA CYS A 51 0.80 10.71 2.87
C CYS A 51 0.31 11.37 4.17
N ASN A 52 0.56 12.66 4.31
CA ASN A 52 -0.07 13.45 5.37
C ASN A 52 -1.54 13.76 5.03
N HIS A 53 -2.28 14.30 5.99
CA HIS A 53 -3.71 14.58 5.78
C HIS A 53 -4.00 15.55 4.63
N SER A 54 -3.21 16.61 4.46
CA SER A 54 -3.39 17.57 3.38
C SER A 54 -3.16 16.93 2.00
N GLU A 55 -2.20 16.01 1.91
CA GLU A 55 -1.96 15.22 0.70
C GLU A 55 -3.12 14.24 0.43
N LEU A 56 -3.61 13.54 1.46
CA LEU A 56 -4.77 12.66 1.34
C LEU A 56 -6.03 13.41 0.88
N LEU A 57 -6.25 14.64 1.36
CA LEU A 57 -7.34 15.49 0.87
C LEU A 57 -7.19 15.83 -0.62
N GLY A 58 -5.96 16.07 -1.09
CA GLY A 58 -5.69 16.30 -2.51
C GLY A 58 -5.94 15.06 -3.39
N LEU A 59 -5.85 13.86 -2.80
CA LEU A 59 -6.11 12.59 -3.50
C LEU A 59 -7.57 12.14 -3.42
N ALA A 60 -8.37 12.73 -2.53
CA ALA A 60 -9.75 12.32 -2.30
C ALA A 60 -10.59 12.36 -3.59
N ASN A 61 -11.34 11.28 -3.84
CA ASN A 61 -12.21 11.11 -5.02
C ASN A 61 -11.52 11.13 -6.39
N THR A 62 -10.19 11.17 -6.46
CA THR A 62 -9.46 11.12 -7.75
C THR A 62 -9.34 9.70 -8.30
N ASN A 63 -9.38 8.68 -7.43
CA ASN A 63 -9.15 7.26 -7.76
C ASN A 63 -7.83 6.98 -8.51
N THR A 64 -6.87 7.90 -8.44
CA THR A 64 -5.62 7.82 -9.21
C THR A 64 -4.45 7.24 -8.42
N HIS A 65 -4.55 7.20 -7.09
CA HIS A 65 -3.47 6.81 -6.19
C HIS A 65 -3.94 5.83 -5.12
N LEU A 66 -3.02 4.97 -4.68
CA LEU A 66 -3.17 4.10 -3.51
C LEU A 66 -2.19 4.58 -2.42
N PRO A 67 -2.63 5.45 -1.50
CA PRO A 67 -1.76 5.98 -0.45
C PRO A 67 -1.53 4.93 0.65
N ASP A 68 -0.31 4.90 1.19
CA ASP A 68 -0.02 4.13 2.39
C ASP A 68 -0.38 4.97 3.62
N ILE A 69 -1.03 4.35 4.60
CA ILE A 69 -1.50 5.05 5.82
C ILE A 69 -0.94 4.35 7.04
N THR A 70 -0.36 5.15 7.94
CA THR A 70 0.01 4.74 9.30
C THR A 70 -0.60 5.71 10.29
N GLY A 71 -1.00 5.21 11.46
CA GLY A 71 -1.64 6.04 12.47
C GLY A 71 -2.10 5.22 13.68
N GLU A 72 -2.50 5.95 14.72
CA GLU A 72 -3.11 5.37 15.90
C GLU A 72 -4.58 5.01 15.62
N ILE A 73 -4.99 3.80 16.03
CA ILE A 73 -6.39 3.39 15.96
C ILE A 73 -7.12 4.00 17.15
N CYS A 74 -7.78 5.14 16.96
CA CYS A 74 -8.50 5.84 18.03
C CYS A 74 -9.85 5.19 18.38
N ALA A 75 -10.56 4.64 17.40
CA ALA A 75 -11.87 4.06 17.59
C ALA A 75 -12.17 2.97 16.55
N ILE A 76 -12.90 1.94 16.98
CA ILE A 76 -13.38 0.84 16.14
C ILE A 76 -14.90 0.77 16.31
N HIS A 77 -15.61 1.75 15.75
CA HIS A 77 -17.04 1.79 15.39
C HIS A 77 -17.46 3.27 15.21
N ILE A 78 -18.25 3.52 14.17
CA ILE A 78 -18.55 4.84 13.61
C ILE A 78 -19.44 5.62 14.59
N LEU A 79 -18.89 6.64 15.26
CA LEU A 79 -19.66 7.85 15.54
C LEU A 79 -18.72 9.05 15.62
N PHE A 80 -19.07 10.05 14.83
CA PHE A 80 -18.42 11.34 14.65
C PHE A 80 -18.00 11.94 16.02
N SER A 81 -16.70 12.13 16.23
CA SER A 81 -16.18 12.87 17.39
C SER A 81 -16.07 14.37 17.05
N PRO A 82 -16.27 15.27 18.04
CA PRO A 82 -16.32 16.70 17.80
C PRO A 82 -14.97 17.26 17.32
N TRP A 83 -15.07 18.05 16.24
CA TRP A 83 -14.20 19.02 15.53
C TRP A 83 -12.78 19.40 15.99
N GLN A 84 -12.09 18.65 16.86
CA GLN A 84 -10.78 19.05 17.38
C GLN A 84 -9.61 18.19 16.88
N TYR A 85 -9.89 17.06 16.22
CA TYR A 85 -8.87 16.17 15.65
C TYR A 85 -9.20 15.76 14.21
N VAL A 86 -8.16 15.51 13.42
CA VAL A 86 -8.24 15.02 12.06
C VAL A 86 -8.30 13.49 12.07
N TYR A 87 -9.34 12.91 11.47
CA TYR A 87 -9.51 11.46 11.37
C TYR A 87 -9.66 11.03 9.92
N VAL A 88 -9.18 9.82 9.61
CA VAL A 88 -9.43 9.13 8.35
C VAL A 88 -10.24 7.87 8.66
N THR A 89 -11.37 7.72 7.99
CA THR A 89 -12.18 6.50 8.11
C THR A 89 -11.67 5.46 7.12
N LEU A 90 -11.28 4.29 7.64
CA LEU A 90 -10.85 3.15 6.83
C LEU A 90 -11.92 2.05 6.90
N SER A 91 -12.29 1.52 5.75
CA SER A 91 -13.20 0.38 5.64
C SER A 91 -12.40 -0.89 5.36
N LEU A 92 -12.62 -1.92 6.17
CA LEU A 92 -12.06 -3.25 5.97
C LEU A 92 -13.17 -4.19 5.50
N PHE A 93 -12.86 -5.06 4.54
CA PHE A 93 -13.83 -5.96 3.92
C PHE A 93 -13.47 -7.42 4.14
N ASP A 94 -14.47 -8.29 4.02
CA ASP A 94 -14.35 -9.76 3.99
C ASP A 94 -13.51 -10.37 5.12
N SER A 95 -12.66 -11.36 4.79
CA SER A 95 -11.83 -12.09 5.73
C SER A 95 -10.88 -11.19 6.52
N GLN A 96 -10.45 -10.06 5.94
CA GLN A 96 -9.56 -9.11 6.61
C GLN A 96 -10.28 -8.39 7.76
N SER A 97 -11.55 -8.03 7.58
CA SER A 97 -12.36 -7.44 8.66
C SER A 97 -12.51 -8.40 9.85
N VAL A 98 -12.73 -9.69 9.58
CA VAL A 98 -12.88 -10.74 10.60
C VAL A 98 -11.54 -11.00 11.31
N ALA A 99 -10.44 -11.11 10.56
CA ALA A 99 -9.12 -11.32 11.11
C ALA A 99 -8.68 -10.15 12.01
N PHE A 100 -8.95 -8.92 11.59
CA PHE A 100 -8.67 -7.71 12.36
C PHE A 100 -9.45 -7.70 13.67
N ARG A 101 -10.77 -7.95 13.62
CA ARG A 101 -11.63 -8.05 14.80
C ARG A 101 -11.11 -9.08 15.80
N ASN A 102 -10.81 -10.29 15.34
CA ASN A 102 -10.28 -11.36 16.20
C ASN A 102 -8.96 -10.97 16.88
N LYS A 103 -8.09 -10.22 16.18
CA LYS A 103 -6.81 -9.76 16.73
C LYS A 103 -6.99 -8.71 17.83
N ILE A 104 -7.96 -7.81 17.69
CA ILE A 104 -8.30 -6.81 18.72
C ILE A 104 -8.93 -7.48 19.94
N GLU A 105 -9.93 -8.33 19.75
CA GLU A 105 -10.63 -8.99 20.86
C GLU A 105 -9.66 -9.81 21.75
N ARG A 106 -8.62 -10.41 21.14
CA ARG A 106 -7.55 -11.11 21.88
C ARG A 106 -6.66 -10.18 22.69
N LYS A 107 -6.41 -8.95 22.24
CA LYS A 107 -5.57 -7.97 22.95
C LYS A 107 -6.29 -7.29 24.11
N VAL A 108 -7.62 -7.20 24.08
CA VAL A 108 -8.43 -6.52 25.11
C VAL A 108 -8.79 -7.46 26.28
N ARG A 109 -8.62 -8.78 26.13
CA ARG A 109 -8.91 -9.79 27.18
C ARG A 109 -7.72 -10.14 28.09
N LEU A 110 -6.71 -9.28 28.15
CA LEU A 110 -5.58 -9.37 29.10
C LEU A 110 -5.66 -8.20 30.08
#